data_AF-J3PF71-F1
#
_entry.id   AF-J3PF71-F1
#
_cell.length_a   1.000
_cell.length_b   1.000
_cell.length_c   1.000
_cell.angle_alpha   90.00
_cell.angle_beta   90.00
_cell.angle_gamma   90.00
#
_symmetry.space_group_name_H-M   'P 1'
#
loop_
_entity.id
_entity.type
_entity.pdbx_description
1 polymer ?
#
loop_
_entity_poly.entity_id
_entity_poly.type
_entity_poly.pdbx_seq_one_letter_code
_entity_poly.pdbx_strand_id
1 'polypeptide(L)'
;MPEGQPPNVAISNQHEKPDDFSLPEFRALVSVLLGHRIQWQNILVELAIPYVDFRKDETSLVLFQAMYQAGPPSEGSALRQGNHALDDAGFSHELLHRLREAAGRIKQNWESSQALFSFICVATRVLSLSSDTDVHEACLRFLLETRRIAFGWLKQVRAEAQSATEEGFRLELLGKTAEIALICIASFGIDEHHLQVLLNSPEDASTLIQCSISAQECLRPEDLETRGSLLSLMIFRWKRVCHRASPVLSQVLTSAESRTVHRKKESTQEMATHSGDASILKKEEFTQGMGGHSGNALDDAILQSWSEYHKGSQWRPRSKPMQHWLETETATIQGSSLDVNFNLLTGELLVNGLPLSRLPPEYERHPTYRRLFSNTILYVMPSNMPGMQFGLKSKVAGYTVCLGMQIQDLVISACGENGVTFQIVPARLFESLLPESLVQGCTHWISGLCRGQNPELVGSFARASGRWSRAVGTYRAPPFNADSKEAGPCGRPRNPSNAFPLSKKALLLTGFVRKR
;
A
#
# COMPACT_ATOMS: atom_id res chain seq x y z
N MET A 1 -3.65 39.11 -15.40
CA MET A 1 -4.20 39.51 -16.71
C MET A 1 -4.49 38.26 -17.52
N PRO A 2 -5.56 38.23 -18.35
CA PRO A 2 -5.89 37.07 -19.17
C PRO A 2 -4.80 36.71 -20.21
N GLU A 3 -3.83 37.57 -20.49
CA GLU A 3 -2.74 37.28 -21.44
C GLU A 3 -1.40 36.93 -20.79
N GLY A 4 -1.36 36.73 -19.46
CA GLY A 4 -0.10 36.62 -18.73
C GLY A 4 0.68 37.95 -18.72
N GLN A 5 1.92 37.93 -18.22
CA GLN A 5 2.82 39.08 -18.25
C GLN A 5 3.81 38.94 -19.42
N PRO A 6 4.03 39.99 -20.22
CA PRO A 6 4.98 39.93 -21.33
C PRO A 6 6.43 39.86 -20.82
N PRO A 7 7.37 39.31 -21.61
CA PRO A 7 8.73 39.02 -21.14
C PRO A 7 9.50 40.24 -20.65
N ASN A 8 9.27 41.40 -21.25
CA ASN A 8 9.89 42.67 -20.84
C ASN A 8 9.45 43.09 -19.42
N VAL A 9 8.19 42.84 -19.05
CA VAL A 9 7.66 43.11 -17.70
C VAL A 9 8.21 42.10 -16.70
N ALA A 10 8.28 40.82 -17.07
CA ALA A 10 8.93 39.81 -16.23
C ALA A 10 10.42 40.13 -15.97
N ILE A 11 11.12 40.69 -16.97
CA ILE A 11 12.51 41.15 -16.82
C ILE A 11 12.59 42.39 -15.91
N SER A 12 11.71 43.38 -16.06
CA SER A 12 11.70 44.55 -15.17
C SER A 12 11.39 44.17 -13.72
N ASN A 13 10.55 43.15 -13.53
CA ASN A 13 10.13 42.64 -12.23
C ASN A 13 11.03 41.52 -11.71
N GLN A 14 12.22 41.31 -12.26
CA GLN A 14 13.14 40.26 -11.77
C GLN A 14 13.56 40.40 -10.30
N HIS A 15 13.34 41.58 -9.70
CA HIS A 15 13.55 41.84 -8.29
C HIS A 15 12.45 41.23 -7.38
N GLU A 16 11.29 40.87 -7.95
CA GLU A 16 10.18 40.17 -7.27
C GLU A 16 10.36 38.65 -7.28
N LYS A 17 11.43 38.15 -7.90
CA LYS A 17 11.77 36.72 -7.98
C LYS A 17 11.99 36.15 -6.57
N PRO A 18 11.29 35.07 -6.17
CA PRO A 18 11.56 34.37 -4.92
C PRO A 18 13.01 33.85 -4.82
N ASP A 19 13.57 33.80 -3.61
CA ASP A 19 14.99 33.47 -3.39
C ASP A 19 15.37 32.05 -3.88
N ASP A 20 14.43 31.11 -3.82
CA ASP A 20 14.59 29.71 -4.20
C ASP A 20 14.48 29.45 -5.72
N PHE A 21 14.22 30.50 -6.51
CA PHE A 21 14.17 30.42 -7.98
C PHE A 21 15.46 30.93 -8.61
N SER A 22 15.92 30.24 -9.66
CA SER A 22 16.91 30.84 -10.55
C SER A 22 16.25 31.89 -11.46
N LEU A 23 17.02 32.87 -11.93
CA LEU A 23 16.49 33.89 -12.85
C LEU A 23 15.92 33.29 -14.15
N PRO A 24 16.57 32.29 -14.80
CA PRO A 24 15.99 31.60 -15.95
C PRO A 24 14.69 30.87 -15.61
N GLU A 25 14.63 30.18 -14.48
CA GLU A 25 13.45 29.43 -14.03
C GLU A 25 12.25 30.36 -13.79
N PHE A 26 12.45 31.49 -13.11
CA PHE A 26 11.39 32.47 -12.90
C PHE A 26 10.83 33.03 -14.22
N ARG A 27 11.71 33.37 -15.17
CA ARG A 27 11.31 33.88 -16.48
C ARG A 27 10.54 32.83 -17.27
N ALA A 28 11.00 31.57 -17.25
CA ALA A 28 10.33 30.45 -17.89
C ALA A 28 8.93 30.24 -17.29
N LEU A 29 8.83 30.22 -15.95
CA LEU A 29 7.57 30.03 -15.25
C LEU A 29 6.53 31.11 -15.58
N VAL A 30 6.92 32.39 -15.59
CA VAL A 30 6.01 33.48 -16.00
C VAL A 30 5.60 33.34 -17.48
N SER A 31 6.53 32.91 -18.34
CA SER A 31 6.30 32.75 -19.77
C SER A 31 5.31 31.65 -20.10
N VAL A 32 5.14 30.63 -19.25
CA VAL A 32 4.11 29.58 -19.44
C VAL A 32 2.70 30.21 -19.60
N LEU A 33 2.39 31.27 -18.86
CA LEU A 33 1.08 31.93 -18.88
C LEU A 33 0.91 32.95 -20.01
N LEU A 34 1.97 33.28 -20.74
CA LEU A 34 1.97 34.32 -21.76
C LEU A 34 1.10 33.93 -22.96
N GLY A 35 0.10 34.77 -23.27
CA GLY A 35 -0.76 34.65 -24.43
C GLY A 35 -1.70 33.46 -24.35
N HIS A 36 -2.99 33.69 -24.11
CA HIS A 36 -3.95 32.60 -23.86
C HIS A 36 -4.00 31.55 -24.99
N ARG A 37 -3.74 31.93 -26.24
CA ARG A 37 -3.74 31.02 -27.41
C ARG A 37 -2.49 30.15 -27.55
N ILE A 38 -1.39 30.50 -26.87
CA ILE A 38 -0.09 29.84 -27.02
C ILE A 38 0.38 29.12 -25.76
N GLN A 39 -0.45 29.07 -24.71
CA GLN A 39 -0.10 28.44 -23.43
C GLN A 39 0.31 26.98 -23.58
N TRP A 40 -0.36 26.21 -24.45
CA TRP A 40 0.00 24.82 -24.73
C TRP A 40 1.36 24.69 -25.42
N GLN A 41 1.70 25.61 -26.33
CA GLN A 41 3.01 25.67 -26.98
C GLN A 41 4.09 26.03 -25.96
N ASN A 42 3.81 26.93 -25.02
CA ASN A 42 4.74 27.25 -23.94
C ASN A 42 4.98 26.04 -23.02
N ILE A 43 3.92 25.28 -22.69
CA ILE A 43 4.04 24.00 -21.95
C ILE A 43 4.91 23.01 -22.73
N LEU A 44 4.70 22.89 -24.05
CA LEU A 44 5.49 22.01 -24.91
C LEU A 44 6.97 22.38 -24.89
N VAL A 45 7.30 23.67 -24.96
CA VAL A 45 8.68 24.17 -24.88
C VAL A 45 9.33 23.76 -23.56
N GLU A 46 8.65 23.95 -22.44
CA GLU A 46 9.18 23.55 -21.12
C GLU A 46 9.32 22.03 -20.97
N LEU A 47 8.48 21.23 -21.63
CA LEU A 47 8.65 19.77 -21.63
C LEU A 47 9.87 19.33 -22.46
N ALA A 48 10.13 20.01 -23.58
CA ALA A 48 11.25 19.72 -24.47
C ALA A 48 12.60 20.22 -23.91
N ILE A 49 12.64 21.44 -23.39
CA ILE A 49 13.83 22.08 -22.82
C ILE A 49 13.43 22.73 -21.49
N PRO A 50 13.43 21.97 -20.39
CA PRO A 50 12.93 22.46 -19.11
C PRO A 50 13.87 23.50 -18.52
N TYR A 51 13.37 24.73 -18.40
CA TYR A 51 13.94 25.74 -17.51
C TYR A 51 13.17 25.80 -16.18
N VAL A 52 11.90 25.41 -16.19
CA VAL A 52 11.09 25.21 -14.97
C VAL A 52 11.44 23.89 -14.26
N ASP A 53 11.38 23.90 -12.94
CA ASP A 53 11.46 22.67 -12.15
C ASP A 53 10.05 22.08 -11.96
N PHE A 54 9.74 21.01 -12.67
CA PHE A 54 8.46 20.29 -12.55
C PHE A 54 8.25 19.61 -11.20
N ARG A 55 9.27 19.55 -10.34
CA ARG A 55 9.16 18.97 -8.99
C ARG A 55 8.55 19.95 -7.98
N LYS A 56 8.49 21.24 -8.31
CA LYS A 56 7.96 22.30 -7.45
C LYS A 56 6.44 22.43 -7.58
N ASP A 57 5.78 22.70 -6.44
CA ASP A 57 4.33 22.89 -6.38
C ASP A 57 3.90 24.14 -7.17
N GLU A 58 4.71 25.19 -7.15
CA GLU A 58 4.49 26.45 -7.88
C GLU A 58 4.39 26.20 -9.38
N THR A 59 5.26 25.35 -9.93
CA THR A 59 5.23 24.94 -11.34
C THR A 59 3.93 24.21 -11.67
N SER A 60 3.50 23.28 -10.82
CA SER A 60 2.23 22.58 -11.03
C SER A 60 1.04 23.53 -11.03
N LEU A 61 1.00 24.50 -10.11
CA LEU A 61 -0.07 25.49 -10.04
C LEU A 61 -0.14 26.36 -11.30
N VAL A 62 1.01 26.83 -11.80
CA VAL A 62 1.10 27.61 -13.03
C VAL A 62 0.66 26.80 -14.25
N LEU A 63 1.10 25.54 -14.34
CA LEU A 63 0.63 24.62 -15.39
C LEU A 63 -0.88 24.40 -15.32
N PHE A 64 -1.45 24.23 -14.13
CA PHE A 64 -2.89 24.05 -13.97
C PHE A 64 -3.65 25.30 -14.39
N GLN A 65 -3.17 26.48 -14.00
CA GLN A 65 -3.75 27.74 -14.45
C GLN A 65 -3.73 27.83 -15.99
N ALA A 66 -2.60 27.53 -16.64
CA ALA A 66 -2.49 27.53 -18.09
C ALA A 66 -3.47 26.55 -18.76
N MET A 67 -3.50 25.28 -18.33
CA MET A 67 -4.34 24.24 -18.93
C MET A 67 -5.86 24.47 -18.75
N TYR A 68 -6.27 25.13 -17.68
CA TYR A 68 -7.67 25.37 -17.37
C TYR A 68 -8.15 26.76 -17.81
N GLN A 69 -7.26 27.61 -18.29
CA GLN A 69 -7.64 28.88 -18.87
C GLN A 69 -8.32 28.67 -20.23
N ALA A 70 -9.63 28.89 -20.27
CA ALA A 70 -10.44 28.70 -21.47
C ALA A 70 -10.14 29.73 -22.57
N GLY A 71 -10.12 31.02 -22.22
CA GLY A 71 -10.11 32.13 -23.18
C GLY A 71 -11.47 32.40 -23.84
N PRO A 72 -11.54 33.34 -24.79
CA PRO A 72 -12.76 33.68 -25.52
C PRO A 72 -13.35 32.50 -26.32
N PRO A 73 -14.64 32.55 -26.72
CA PRO A 73 -15.21 31.57 -27.64
C PRO A 73 -14.47 31.56 -28.99
N SER A 74 -14.41 30.38 -29.60
CA SER A 74 -14.03 30.20 -30.99
C SER A 74 -15.29 30.03 -31.82
N GLU A 75 -15.38 30.62 -33.01
CA GLU A 75 -16.55 30.43 -33.87
C GLU A 75 -16.61 28.98 -34.36
N GLY A 76 -17.78 28.35 -34.24
CA GLY A 76 -18.01 26.99 -34.76
C GLY A 76 -17.37 25.84 -33.99
N SER A 77 -16.69 26.09 -32.85
CA SER A 77 -16.08 25.04 -32.03
C SER A 77 -16.52 25.12 -30.56
N ALA A 78 -16.72 23.96 -29.94
CA ALA A 78 -16.92 23.86 -28.49
C ALA A 78 -15.61 24.18 -27.73
N LEU A 79 -14.45 24.06 -28.38
CA LEU A 79 -13.16 24.42 -27.82
C LEU A 79 -12.97 25.93 -27.79
N ARG A 80 -12.61 26.42 -26.61
CA ARG A 80 -12.27 27.84 -26.38
C ARG A 80 -10.87 28.12 -26.91
N GLN A 81 -10.60 29.38 -27.26
CA GLN A 81 -9.37 29.78 -27.97
C GLN A 81 -8.09 29.33 -27.26
N GLY A 82 -8.07 29.28 -25.93
CA GLY A 82 -6.89 28.85 -25.17
C GLY A 82 -6.61 27.35 -25.20
N ASN A 83 -7.54 26.54 -25.70
CA ASN A 83 -7.37 25.08 -25.80
C ASN A 83 -7.44 24.58 -27.25
N HIS A 84 -7.53 25.49 -28.22
CA HIS A 84 -7.66 25.14 -29.63
C HIS A 84 -6.46 24.35 -30.17
N ALA A 85 -5.27 24.53 -29.59
CA ALA A 85 -4.07 23.78 -29.97
C ALA A 85 -4.25 22.25 -29.81
N LEU A 86 -5.13 21.81 -28.90
CA LEU A 86 -5.35 20.39 -28.63
C LEU A 86 -6.22 19.67 -29.66
N ASP A 87 -6.89 20.41 -30.55
CA ASP A 87 -7.64 19.83 -31.68
C ASP A 87 -6.72 19.47 -32.85
N ASP A 88 -5.47 19.96 -32.83
CA ASP A 88 -4.45 19.56 -33.81
C ASP A 88 -3.79 18.25 -33.36
N ALA A 89 -4.03 17.18 -34.12
CA ALA A 89 -3.52 15.85 -33.80
C ALA A 89 -1.97 15.79 -33.81
N GLY A 90 -1.32 16.49 -34.73
CA GLY A 90 0.15 16.53 -34.83
C GLY A 90 0.79 17.17 -33.61
N PHE A 91 0.25 18.32 -33.18
CA PHE A 91 0.64 19.01 -31.96
C PHE A 91 0.41 18.14 -30.73
N SER A 92 -0.77 17.52 -30.60
CA SER A 92 -1.11 16.65 -29.47
C SER A 92 -0.19 15.44 -29.38
N HIS A 93 0.18 14.83 -30.51
CA HIS A 93 1.16 13.74 -30.55
C HIS A 93 2.57 14.19 -30.15
N GLU A 94 3.05 15.34 -30.61
CA GLU A 94 4.35 15.89 -30.19
C GLU A 94 4.35 16.20 -28.68
N LEU A 95 3.26 16.76 -28.16
CA LEU A 95 3.10 17.00 -26.73
C LEU A 95 3.15 15.70 -25.92
N LEU A 96 2.44 14.66 -26.34
CA LEU A 96 2.47 13.34 -25.71
C LEU A 96 3.85 12.67 -25.83
N HIS A 97 4.56 12.87 -26.94
CA HIS A 97 5.92 12.40 -27.12
C HIS A 97 6.86 13.03 -26.09
N ARG A 98 6.82 14.37 -25.92
CA ARG A 98 7.62 15.08 -24.91
C ARG A 98 7.26 14.72 -23.48
N LEU A 99 5.97 14.52 -23.19
CA LEU A 99 5.51 14.00 -21.89
C LEU A 99 6.12 12.63 -21.61
N ARG A 100 6.14 11.72 -22.60
CA ARG A 100 6.74 10.39 -22.45
C ARG A 100 8.25 10.46 -22.22
N GLU A 101 8.97 11.32 -22.95
CA GLU A 101 10.41 11.54 -22.71
C GLU A 101 10.67 12.10 -21.31
N ALA A 102 9.90 13.10 -20.87
CA ALA A 102 10.01 13.68 -19.54
C ALA A 102 9.71 12.66 -18.43
N ALA A 103 8.64 11.87 -18.56
CA ALA A 103 8.34 10.77 -17.65
C ALA A 103 9.46 9.71 -17.64
N GLY A 104 10.04 9.41 -18.81
CA GLY A 104 11.15 8.49 -18.98
C GLY A 104 12.42 8.90 -18.22
N ARG A 105 12.70 10.20 -18.12
CA ARG A 105 13.82 10.77 -17.35
C ARG A 105 13.63 10.61 -15.84
N ILE A 106 12.39 10.72 -15.35
CA ILE A 106 12.10 10.68 -13.90
C ILE A 106 11.72 9.29 -13.39
N LYS A 107 11.40 8.31 -14.24
CA LYS A 107 10.78 7.01 -13.85
C LYS A 107 11.49 6.20 -12.76
N GLN A 108 12.78 6.46 -12.48
CA GLN A 108 13.55 5.78 -11.43
C GLN A 108 13.73 6.63 -10.16
N ASN A 109 13.15 7.84 -10.12
CA ASN A 109 13.26 8.76 -8.99
C ASN A 109 11.86 9.14 -8.47
N TRP A 110 11.41 8.45 -7.42
CA TRP A 110 10.12 8.71 -6.79
C TRP A 110 10.03 10.09 -6.11
N GLU A 111 11.16 10.76 -5.82
CA GLU A 111 11.16 12.13 -5.29
C GLU A 111 10.60 13.13 -6.32
N SER A 112 10.57 12.75 -7.60
CA SER A 112 10.00 13.54 -8.70
C SER A 112 8.50 13.26 -8.93
N SER A 113 7.79 12.75 -7.91
CA SER A 113 6.37 12.45 -7.96
C SER A 113 5.50 13.63 -8.42
N GLN A 114 5.81 14.83 -7.95
CA GLN A 114 5.09 16.05 -8.32
C GLN A 114 5.14 16.32 -9.84
N ALA A 115 6.28 16.05 -10.49
CA ALA A 115 6.39 16.17 -11.94
C ALA A 115 5.50 15.15 -12.65
N LEU A 116 5.47 13.90 -12.17
CA LEU A 116 4.60 12.86 -12.74
C LEU A 116 3.12 13.23 -12.59
N PHE A 117 2.72 13.84 -11.47
CA PHE A 117 1.35 14.34 -11.27
C PHE A 117 0.98 15.40 -12.30
N SER A 118 1.87 16.37 -12.54
CA SER A 118 1.68 17.38 -13.59
C SER A 118 1.52 16.73 -14.96
N PHE A 119 2.38 15.77 -15.33
CA PHE A 119 2.31 15.08 -16.63
C PHE A 119 1.00 14.30 -16.81
N ILE A 120 0.51 13.63 -15.77
CA ILE A 120 -0.80 12.97 -15.78
C ILE A 120 -1.92 14.00 -15.99
N CYS A 121 -1.86 15.14 -15.32
CA CYS A 121 -2.84 16.21 -15.49
C CYS A 121 -2.83 16.77 -16.92
N VAL A 122 -1.66 16.95 -17.54
CA VAL A 122 -1.55 17.34 -18.95
C VAL A 122 -2.21 16.30 -19.86
N ALA A 123 -1.85 15.03 -19.73
CA ALA A 123 -2.38 13.97 -20.61
C ALA A 123 -3.89 13.74 -20.44
N THR A 124 -4.42 13.77 -19.21
CA THR A 124 -5.88 13.68 -18.98
C THR A 124 -6.62 14.87 -19.60
N ARG A 125 -6.00 16.05 -19.64
CA ARG A 125 -6.58 17.23 -20.28
C ARG A 125 -6.57 17.14 -21.81
N VAL A 126 -5.48 16.65 -22.40
CA VAL A 126 -5.41 16.37 -23.85
C VAL A 126 -6.49 15.36 -24.24
N LEU A 127 -6.60 14.25 -23.51
CA LEU A 127 -7.63 13.22 -23.76
C LEU A 127 -9.06 13.80 -23.71
N SER A 128 -9.34 14.66 -22.74
CA SER A 128 -10.68 15.24 -22.53
C SER A 128 -11.07 16.27 -23.60
N LEU A 129 -10.11 16.87 -24.31
CA LEU A 129 -10.37 17.98 -25.24
C LEU A 129 -10.09 17.66 -26.70
N SER A 130 -9.24 16.67 -26.98
CA SER A 130 -9.00 16.20 -28.35
C SER A 130 -10.25 15.56 -28.92
N SER A 131 -10.53 15.80 -30.20
CA SER A 131 -11.56 15.09 -30.97
C SER A 131 -11.01 13.86 -31.70
N ASP A 132 -9.68 13.74 -31.81
CA ASP A 132 -8.97 12.70 -32.55
C ASP A 132 -8.80 11.40 -31.75
N THR A 133 -9.16 10.27 -32.36
CA THR A 133 -9.14 8.93 -31.76
C THR A 133 -7.74 8.36 -31.57
N ASP A 134 -6.80 8.67 -32.47
CA ASP A 134 -5.42 8.21 -32.37
C ASP A 134 -4.69 8.96 -31.24
N VAL A 135 -5.02 10.23 -31.06
CA VAL A 135 -4.60 11.02 -29.88
C VAL A 135 -5.18 10.42 -28.59
N HIS A 136 -6.45 9.99 -28.59
CA HIS A 136 -7.04 9.31 -27.43
C HIS A 136 -6.28 8.04 -27.08
N GLU A 137 -5.97 7.18 -28.06
CA GLU A 137 -5.21 5.95 -27.83
C GLU A 137 -3.80 6.27 -27.29
N ALA A 138 -3.12 7.27 -27.86
CA ALA A 138 -1.81 7.70 -27.39
C ALA A 138 -1.84 8.23 -25.94
N CYS A 139 -2.88 8.99 -25.57
CA CYS A 139 -3.11 9.45 -24.19
C CYS A 139 -3.30 8.27 -23.24
N LEU A 140 -4.18 7.32 -23.59
CA LEU A 140 -4.47 6.15 -22.75
C LEU A 140 -3.21 5.28 -22.56
N ARG A 141 -2.39 5.12 -23.60
CA ARG A 141 -1.11 4.40 -23.52
C ARG A 141 -0.13 5.10 -22.59
N PHE A 142 0.01 6.42 -22.69
CA PHE A 142 0.85 7.19 -21.78
C PHE A 142 0.33 7.16 -20.33
N LEU A 143 -0.99 7.24 -20.11
CA LEU A 143 -1.59 7.11 -18.78
C LEU A 143 -1.37 5.73 -18.16
N LEU A 144 -1.37 4.66 -18.97
CA LEU A 144 -0.99 3.32 -18.51
C LEU A 144 0.49 3.28 -18.09
N GLU A 145 1.40 3.87 -18.86
CA GLU A 145 2.83 3.94 -18.53
C GLU A 145 3.07 4.69 -17.21
N THR A 146 2.46 5.87 -17.06
CA THR A 146 2.59 6.69 -15.83
C THR A 146 1.99 6.00 -14.60
N ARG A 147 0.87 5.28 -14.76
CA ARG A 147 0.30 4.44 -13.68
C ARG A 147 1.26 3.35 -13.23
N ARG A 148 1.93 2.67 -14.18
CA ARG A 148 2.93 1.63 -13.86
C ARG A 148 4.14 2.23 -13.13
N ILE A 149 4.59 3.41 -13.52
CA ILE A 149 5.66 4.15 -12.83
C ILE A 149 5.23 4.48 -11.39
N ALA A 150 4.09 5.14 -11.22
CA ALA A 150 3.59 5.54 -9.91
C ALA A 150 3.35 4.33 -8.98
N PHE A 151 2.77 3.25 -9.51
CA PHE A 151 2.54 2.03 -8.73
C PHE A 151 3.84 1.30 -8.37
N GLY A 152 4.85 1.35 -9.26
CA GLY A 152 6.21 0.88 -8.94
C GLY A 152 6.83 1.66 -7.79
N TRP A 153 6.76 3.00 -7.83
CA TRP A 153 7.21 3.84 -6.73
C TRP A 153 6.45 3.59 -5.44
N LEU A 154 5.13 3.39 -5.50
CA LEU A 154 4.31 3.08 -4.34
C LEU A 154 4.84 1.85 -3.60
N LYS A 155 5.16 0.78 -4.34
CA LYS A 155 5.73 -0.45 -3.77
C LYS A 155 7.10 -0.21 -3.13
N GLN A 156 7.96 0.58 -3.77
CA GLN A 156 9.30 0.90 -3.27
C GLN A 156 9.23 1.70 -1.97
N VAL A 157 8.51 2.82 -1.97
CA VAL A 157 8.40 3.72 -0.81
C VAL A 157 7.70 3.01 0.36
N ARG A 158 6.70 2.17 0.10
CA ARG A 158 6.03 1.37 1.16
C ARG A 158 6.98 0.36 1.79
N ALA A 159 7.81 -0.32 1.00
CA ALA A 159 8.81 -1.26 1.52
C ALA A 159 9.87 -0.52 2.35
N GLU A 160 10.30 0.66 1.90
CA GLU A 160 11.24 1.50 2.63
C GLU A 160 10.65 1.97 3.97
N ALA A 161 9.39 2.44 3.97
CA ALA A 161 8.67 2.82 5.17
C ALA A 161 8.52 1.67 6.18
N GLN A 162 8.31 0.44 5.71
CA GLN A 162 8.24 -0.75 6.57
C GLN A 162 9.59 -1.10 7.21
N SER A 163 10.69 -0.80 6.52
CA SER A 163 12.05 -1.07 7.01
C SER A 163 12.65 0.06 7.86
N ALA A 164 12.06 1.26 7.80
CA ALA A 164 12.54 2.44 8.48
C ALA A 164 12.48 2.28 10.02
N THR A 165 13.61 2.57 10.68
CA THR A 165 13.74 2.47 12.14
C THR A 165 13.48 3.80 12.86
N GLU A 166 13.72 4.91 12.18
CA GLU A 166 13.47 6.25 12.70
C GLU A 166 12.01 6.66 12.47
N GLU A 167 11.33 7.11 13.52
CA GLU A 167 9.91 7.43 13.48
C GLU A 167 9.59 8.62 12.57
N GLY A 168 10.40 9.69 12.62
CA GLY A 168 10.20 10.91 11.81
C GLY A 168 10.30 10.61 10.32
N PHE A 169 11.42 10.02 9.89
CA PHE A 169 11.64 9.62 8.49
C PHE A 169 10.56 8.65 7.99
N ARG A 170 10.12 7.70 8.82
CA ARG A 170 9.04 6.79 8.45
C ARG A 170 7.71 7.54 8.24
N LEU A 171 7.37 8.51 9.08
CA LEU A 171 6.15 9.32 8.90
C LEU A 171 6.20 10.12 7.60
N GLU A 172 7.37 10.66 7.23
CA GLU A 172 7.58 11.31 5.94
C GLU A 172 7.33 10.36 4.77
N LEU A 173 7.89 9.14 4.81
CA LEU A 173 7.65 8.11 3.79
C LEU A 173 6.18 7.68 3.70
N LEU A 174 5.40 7.73 4.78
CA LEU A 174 3.96 7.48 4.74
C LEU A 174 3.21 8.61 4.06
N GLY A 175 3.54 9.87 4.38
CA GLY A 175 3.03 11.01 3.62
C GLY A 175 3.33 10.87 2.14
N LYS A 176 4.55 10.44 1.80
CA LYS A 176 4.97 10.18 0.41
C LYS A 176 4.22 9.02 -0.23
N THR A 177 3.93 7.96 0.52
CA THR A 177 3.11 6.81 0.09
C THR A 177 1.70 7.27 -0.28
N ALA A 178 1.07 8.11 0.57
CA ALA A 178 -0.24 8.69 0.29
C ALA A 178 -0.22 9.54 -0.98
N GLU A 179 0.77 10.43 -1.11
CA GLU A 179 0.96 11.28 -2.29
C GLU A 179 1.07 10.45 -3.58
N ILE A 180 1.97 9.47 -3.62
CA ILE A 180 2.19 8.62 -4.81
C ILE A 180 0.94 7.79 -5.13
N ALA A 181 0.23 7.28 -4.12
CA ALA A 181 -1.02 6.57 -4.33
C ALA A 181 -2.08 7.45 -5.00
N LEU A 182 -2.23 8.69 -4.53
CA LEU A 182 -3.13 9.68 -5.13
C LEU A 182 -2.73 10.05 -6.57
N ILE A 183 -1.43 10.13 -6.87
CA ILE A 183 -0.91 10.35 -8.23
C ILE A 183 -1.27 9.19 -9.14
N CYS A 184 -1.09 7.95 -8.65
CA CYS A 184 -1.48 6.77 -9.40
C CYS A 184 -3.00 6.77 -9.68
N ILE A 185 -3.83 7.13 -8.70
CA ILE A 185 -5.28 7.28 -8.85
C ILE A 185 -5.63 8.35 -9.89
N ALA A 186 -4.88 9.45 -9.96
CA ALA A 186 -5.13 10.52 -10.93
C ALA A 186 -5.05 10.04 -12.39
N SER A 187 -4.28 8.98 -12.69
CA SER A 187 -4.23 8.35 -14.02
C SER A 187 -5.55 7.69 -14.46
N PHE A 188 -6.48 7.48 -13.53
CA PHE A 188 -7.84 6.99 -13.78
C PHE A 188 -8.85 8.13 -13.93
N GLY A 189 -8.40 9.39 -13.85
CA GLY A 189 -9.22 10.61 -13.99
C GLY A 189 -9.68 10.91 -15.42
N ILE A 190 -10.12 9.88 -16.16
CA ILE A 190 -10.52 9.92 -17.58
C ILE A 190 -12.04 9.88 -17.75
N ASP A 191 -12.55 10.10 -18.96
CA ASP A 191 -13.99 10.10 -19.24
C ASP A 191 -14.66 8.73 -19.06
N GLU A 192 -15.98 8.74 -18.88
CA GLU A 192 -16.74 7.61 -18.31
C GLU A 192 -16.64 6.34 -19.16
N HIS A 193 -16.69 6.50 -20.48
CA HIS A 193 -16.55 5.40 -21.41
C HIS A 193 -15.17 4.72 -21.29
N HIS A 194 -14.09 5.51 -21.28
CA HIS A 194 -12.73 4.97 -21.14
C HIS A 194 -12.50 4.37 -19.75
N LEU A 195 -13.05 4.98 -18.69
CA LEU A 195 -12.95 4.46 -17.33
C LEU A 195 -13.63 3.08 -17.20
N GLN A 196 -14.79 2.91 -17.81
CA GLN A 196 -15.49 1.62 -17.83
C GLN A 196 -14.66 0.53 -18.53
N VAL A 197 -14.11 0.82 -19.70
CA VAL A 197 -13.25 -0.13 -20.44
C VAL A 197 -12.03 -0.49 -19.61
N LEU A 198 -11.38 0.51 -19.01
CA LEU A 198 -10.19 0.33 -18.18
C LEU A 198 -10.46 -0.56 -16.95
N LEU A 199 -11.54 -0.31 -16.21
CA LEU A 199 -11.85 -1.05 -14.98
C LEU A 199 -12.42 -2.46 -15.20
N ASN A 200 -12.72 -2.83 -16.45
CA ASN A 200 -13.00 -4.23 -16.78
C ASN A 200 -11.73 -5.10 -16.76
N SER A 201 -10.53 -4.47 -16.82
CA SER A 201 -9.26 -5.16 -16.58
C SER A 201 -9.09 -5.43 -15.07
N PRO A 202 -8.90 -6.69 -14.64
CA PRO A 202 -8.72 -7.00 -13.22
C PRO A 202 -7.43 -6.37 -12.66
N GLU A 203 -6.40 -6.22 -13.49
CA GLU A 203 -5.11 -5.63 -13.11
C GLU A 203 -5.25 -4.13 -12.78
N ASP A 204 -5.97 -3.39 -13.63
CA ASP A 204 -6.21 -1.96 -13.44
C ASP A 204 -7.19 -1.69 -12.29
N ALA A 205 -8.23 -2.51 -12.17
CA ALA A 205 -9.14 -2.46 -11.02
C ALA A 205 -8.39 -2.73 -9.71
N SER A 206 -7.53 -3.74 -9.67
CA SER A 206 -6.72 -4.05 -8.48
C SER A 206 -5.77 -2.91 -8.15
N THR A 207 -5.13 -2.32 -9.16
CA THR A 207 -4.24 -1.16 -8.99
C THR A 207 -4.98 0.03 -8.36
N LEU A 208 -6.17 0.37 -8.87
CA LEU A 208 -6.98 1.46 -8.31
C LEU A 208 -7.37 1.19 -6.84
N ILE A 209 -7.77 -0.04 -6.53
CA ILE A 209 -8.15 -0.46 -5.18
C ILE A 209 -6.95 -0.38 -4.23
N GLN A 210 -5.78 -0.92 -4.62
CA GLN A 210 -4.56 -0.90 -3.81
C GLN A 210 -4.09 0.53 -3.52
N CYS A 211 -4.14 1.41 -4.52
CA CYS A 211 -3.82 2.82 -4.32
C CYS A 211 -4.85 3.50 -3.41
N SER A 212 -6.14 3.18 -3.53
CA SER A 212 -7.18 3.75 -2.66
C SER A 212 -7.01 3.32 -1.20
N ILE A 213 -6.71 2.04 -0.95
CA ILE A 213 -6.37 1.54 0.39
C ILE A 213 -5.12 2.27 0.93
N SER A 214 -4.07 2.36 0.11
CA SER A 214 -2.80 2.97 0.54
C SER A 214 -2.96 4.46 0.87
N ALA A 215 -3.73 5.20 0.06
CA ALA A 215 -4.06 6.60 0.33
C ALA A 215 -4.84 6.74 1.64
N GLN A 216 -5.92 5.96 1.81
CA GLN A 216 -6.75 6.00 3.02
C GLN A 216 -5.99 5.62 4.29
N GLU A 217 -5.06 4.66 4.21
CA GLU A 217 -4.24 4.22 5.35
C GLU A 217 -3.19 5.24 5.79
N CYS A 218 -2.64 5.99 4.83
CA CYS A 218 -1.48 6.86 5.07
C CYS A 218 -1.86 8.33 5.26
N LEU A 219 -3.02 8.77 4.77
CA LEU A 219 -3.55 10.11 5.03
C LEU A 219 -4.00 10.24 6.48
N ARG A 220 -3.68 11.37 7.10
CA ARG A 220 -4.17 11.70 8.44
C ARG A 220 -5.54 12.37 8.35
N PRO A 221 -6.36 12.33 9.40
CA PRO A 221 -7.65 13.03 9.42
C PRO A 221 -7.53 14.52 9.05
N GLU A 222 -6.47 15.20 9.49
CA GLU A 222 -6.23 16.62 9.20
C GLU A 222 -5.95 16.86 7.70
N ASP A 223 -5.32 15.89 7.03
CA ASP A 223 -5.03 15.98 5.59
C ASP A 223 -6.34 15.95 4.77
N LEU A 224 -7.36 15.23 5.24
CA LEU A 224 -8.68 15.14 4.61
C LEU A 224 -9.52 16.42 4.75
N GLU A 225 -9.22 17.23 5.76
CA GLU A 225 -9.88 18.51 6.04
C GLU A 225 -9.15 19.70 5.41
N THR A 226 -7.88 19.53 5.04
CA THR A 226 -7.04 20.58 4.46
C THR A 226 -7.63 21.14 3.18
N ARG A 227 -7.53 22.46 2.99
CA ARG A 227 -8.01 23.18 1.80
C ARG A 227 -6.92 24.06 1.20
N GLY A 228 -6.95 24.23 -0.12
CA GLY A 228 -6.08 25.17 -0.83
C GLY A 228 -4.65 24.67 -1.09
N SER A 229 -4.34 23.43 -0.74
CA SER A 229 -3.05 22.78 -1.08
C SER A 229 -3.18 21.86 -2.29
N LEU A 230 -2.06 21.53 -2.94
CA LEU A 230 -2.06 20.52 -4.01
C LEU A 230 -2.51 19.14 -3.50
N LEU A 231 -2.15 18.78 -2.26
CA LEU A 231 -2.68 17.58 -1.61
C LEU A 231 -4.21 17.59 -1.54
N SER A 232 -4.84 18.71 -1.17
CA SER A 232 -6.30 18.82 -1.12
C SER A 232 -6.95 18.66 -2.51
N LEU A 233 -6.30 19.17 -3.57
CA LEU A 233 -6.73 18.97 -4.96
C LEU A 233 -6.64 17.49 -5.37
N MET A 234 -5.56 16.81 -4.99
CA MET A 234 -5.36 15.38 -5.26
C MET A 234 -6.41 14.53 -4.54
N ILE A 235 -6.71 14.83 -3.28
CA ILE A 235 -7.77 14.16 -2.50
C ILE A 235 -9.15 14.39 -3.15
N PHE A 236 -9.45 15.60 -3.61
CA PHE A 236 -10.71 15.88 -4.31
C PHE A 236 -10.83 15.09 -5.61
N ARG A 237 -9.74 15.02 -6.40
CA ARG A 237 -9.69 14.20 -7.62
C ARG A 237 -9.89 12.72 -7.32
N TRP A 238 -9.26 12.20 -6.27
CA TRP A 238 -9.46 10.83 -5.81
C TRP A 238 -10.92 10.55 -5.50
N LYS A 239 -11.58 11.38 -4.68
CA LYS A 239 -13.02 11.25 -4.36
C LYS A 239 -13.88 11.22 -5.62
N ARG A 240 -13.58 12.09 -6.60
CA ARG A 240 -14.29 12.12 -7.90
C ARG A 240 -14.07 10.85 -8.71
N VAL A 241 -12.84 10.33 -8.78
CA VAL A 241 -12.52 9.08 -9.49
C VAL A 241 -13.24 7.91 -8.83
N CYS A 242 -13.15 7.75 -7.51
CA CYS A 242 -13.82 6.67 -6.78
C CYS A 242 -15.35 6.72 -6.93
N HIS A 243 -15.95 7.91 -6.87
CA HIS A 243 -17.39 8.07 -7.11
C HIS A 243 -17.81 7.55 -8.49
N ARG A 244 -17.03 7.87 -9.54
CA ARG A 244 -17.32 7.43 -10.92
C ARG A 244 -16.98 5.95 -11.14
N ALA A 245 -15.93 5.46 -10.51
CA ALA A 245 -15.53 4.06 -10.57
C ALA A 245 -16.47 3.13 -9.80
N SER A 246 -17.13 3.62 -8.74
CA SER A 246 -17.97 2.83 -7.84
C SER A 246 -19.01 1.93 -8.54
N PRO A 247 -19.85 2.40 -9.48
CA PRO A 247 -20.81 1.52 -10.16
C PRO A 247 -20.12 0.41 -10.95
N VAL A 248 -19.02 0.73 -11.64
CA VAL A 248 -18.26 -0.23 -12.46
C VAL A 248 -17.57 -1.27 -11.58
N LEU A 249 -16.88 -0.82 -10.52
CA LEU A 249 -16.21 -1.71 -9.57
C LEU A 249 -17.22 -2.60 -8.84
N SER A 250 -18.37 -2.05 -8.41
CA SER A 250 -19.42 -2.85 -7.78
C SER A 250 -19.88 -3.98 -8.72
N GLN A 251 -20.10 -3.68 -10.00
CA GLN A 251 -20.48 -4.69 -10.99
C GLN A 251 -19.36 -5.71 -11.22
N VAL A 252 -18.13 -5.28 -11.49
CA VAL A 252 -16.99 -6.16 -11.81
C VAL A 252 -16.64 -7.08 -10.65
N LEU A 253 -16.66 -6.57 -9.42
CA LEU A 253 -16.25 -7.31 -8.23
C LEU A 253 -17.30 -8.32 -7.76
N THR A 254 -18.58 -8.09 -8.05
CA THR A 254 -19.70 -8.95 -7.65
C THR A 254 -20.13 -9.94 -8.74
N SER A 255 -19.75 -9.72 -10.00
CA SER A 255 -20.19 -10.53 -11.16
C SER A 255 -19.21 -11.63 -11.62
N ALA A 256 -18.07 -11.81 -10.94
CA ALA A 256 -16.93 -12.63 -11.41
C ALA A 256 -17.21 -14.13 -11.65
N GLU A 257 -18.39 -14.67 -11.31
CA GLU A 257 -18.77 -16.05 -11.60
C GLU A 257 -19.59 -16.25 -12.89
N SER A 258 -20.24 -15.23 -13.45
CA SER A 258 -21.00 -15.45 -14.69
C SER A 258 -20.10 -15.76 -15.90
N ARG A 259 -18.84 -15.28 -15.89
CA ARG A 259 -17.89 -15.48 -17.00
C ARG A 259 -17.09 -16.79 -16.90
N THR A 260 -16.79 -17.27 -15.70
CA THR A 260 -16.04 -18.53 -15.50
C THR A 260 -16.88 -19.78 -15.70
N VAL A 261 -18.19 -19.74 -15.41
CA VAL A 261 -19.12 -20.84 -15.69
C VAL A 261 -19.41 -20.96 -17.20
N HIS A 262 -19.52 -19.85 -17.93
CA HIS A 262 -19.69 -19.88 -19.39
C HIS A 262 -18.44 -20.41 -20.12
N ARG A 263 -17.24 -19.96 -19.72
CA ARG A 263 -15.97 -20.44 -20.32
C ARG A 263 -15.69 -21.92 -20.03
N LYS A 264 -16.08 -22.45 -18.85
CA LYS A 264 -16.01 -23.89 -18.58
C LYS A 264 -17.05 -24.69 -19.37
N LYS A 265 -18.25 -24.15 -19.60
CA LYS A 265 -19.26 -24.82 -20.43
C LYS A 265 -18.83 -24.90 -21.90
N GLU A 266 -18.28 -23.83 -22.47
CA GLU A 266 -17.76 -23.84 -23.85
C GLU A 266 -16.56 -24.81 -24.00
N SER A 267 -15.61 -24.82 -23.06
CA SER A 267 -14.48 -25.77 -23.12
C SER A 267 -14.87 -27.24 -22.94
N THR A 268 -15.98 -27.53 -22.26
CA THR A 268 -16.48 -28.91 -22.10
C THR A 268 -17.31 -29.34 -23.31
N GLN A 269 -17.85 -28.37 -24.07
CA GLN A 269 -18.67 -28.61 -25.25
C GLN A 269 -17.84 -28.74 -26.54
N GLU A 270 -16.67 -28.09 -26.62
CA GLU A 270 -15.73 -28.25 -27.75
C GLU A 270 -14.89 -29.54 -27.69
N MET A 271 -14.68 -30.14 -26.51
CA MET A 271 -13.97 -31.44 -26.38
C MET A 271 -14.79 -32.67 -26.80
N ALA A 272 -16.08 -32.51 -27.14
CA ALA A 272 -16.94 -33.60 -27.59
C ALA A 272 -16.98 -33.77 -29.13
N THR A 273 -16.34 -32.88 -29.90
CA THR A 273 -16.34 -32.95 -31.37
C THR A 273 -14.96 -32.60 -31.92
N HIS A 274 -14.03 -33.56 -31.93
CA HIS A 274 -13.19 -33.86 -33.10
C HIS A 274 -12.09 -34.86 -32.71
N SER A 275 -12.31 -36.10 -33.13
CA SER A 275 -11.24 -37.04 -33.47
C SER A 275 -10.67 -36.63 -34.83
N GLY A 276 -9.36 -36.43 -34.94
CA GLY A 276 -8.68 -36.37 -36.23
C GLY A 276 -7.45 -35.46 -36.30
N ASP A 277 -6.30 -36.11 -36.25
CA ASP A 277 -5.00 -35.73 -36.84
C ASP A 277 -4.11 -34.61 -36.26
N ALA A 278 -2.85 -35.01 -36.16
CA ALA A 278 -1.72 -34.32 -35.58
C ALA A 278 -1.04 -33.36 -36.56
N SER A 279 -0.53 -32.24 -36.06
CA SER A 279 0.85 -31.82 -36.36
C SER A 279 1.35 -30.79 -35.36
N ILE A 280 2.61 -31.01 -34.98
CA ILE A 280 3.36 -30.41 -33.89
C ILE A 280 4.03 -29.13 -34.40
N LEU A 281 3.85 -28.01 -33.71
CA LEU A 281 4.86 -26.94 -33.64
C LEU A 281 4.98 -26.45 -32.20
N LYS A 282 6.09 -26.87 -31.58
CA LYS A 282 6.55 -26.42 -30.27
C LYS A 282 6.92 -24.93 -30.30
N LYS A 283 6.40 -24.18 -29.34
CA LYS A 283 7.09 -23.03 -28.76
C LYS A 283 7.12 -23.23 -27.24
N GLU A 284 8.25 -23.72 -26.76
CA GLU A 284 8.62 -23.75 -25.35
C GLU A 284 9.16 -22.36 -24.99
N GLU A 285 8.50 -21.64 -24.07
CA GLU A 285 9.13 -20.56 -23.30
C GLU A 285 8.50 -20.48 -21.90
N PHE A 286 9.29 -20.96 -20.93
CA PHE A 286 9.40 -20.53 -19.54
C PHE A 286 8.13 -20.09 -18.77
N THR A 287 7.50 -21.03 -18.07
CA THR A 287 6.62 -20.74 -16.92
C THR A 287 7.18 -21.43 -15.67
N GLN A 288 7.87 -20.65 -14.84
CA GLN A 288 8.16 -21.03 -13.45
C GLN A 288 7.24 -20.24 -12.51
N GLY A 289 6.30 -20.96 -11.89
CA GLY A 289 5.72 -20.63 -10.59
C GLY A 289 4.62 -19.56 -10.53
N MET A 290 3.40 -19.87 -10.98
CA MET A 290 2.20 -19.16 -10.53
C MET A 290 1.20 -20.15 -9.92
N GLY A 291 1.02 -20.08 -8.60
CA GLY A 291 -0.14 -20.64 -7.92
C GLY A 291 -1.42 -19.95 -8.41
N GLY A 292 -2.52 -20.71 -8.48
CA GLY A 292 -3.76 -20.31 -9.16
C GLY A 292 -4.35 -18.99 -8.65
N HIS A 293 -4.42 -18.00 -9.54
CA HIS A 293 -5.15 -16.75 -9.31
C HIS A 293 -6.63 -16.96 -9.68
N SER A 294 -7.44 -17.37 -8.70
CA SER A 294 -8.92 -17.42 -8.81
C SER A 294 -9.61 -16.31 -7.99
N GLY A 295 -8.84 -15.28 -7.60
CA GLY A 295 -9.31 -14.06 -6.94
C GLY A 295 -10.00 -13.09 -7.91
N ASN A 296 -10.94 -12.28 -7.42
CA ASN A 296 -11.31 -11.05 -8.14
C ASN A 296 -10.28 -9.95 -7.81
N ALA A 297 -10.29 -8.82 -8.54
CA ALA A 297 -9.32 -7.75 -8.36
C ALA A 297 -9.22 -7.20 -6.92
N LEU A 298 -10.31 -7.29 -6.14
CA LEU A 298 -10.37 -6.86 -4.74
C LEU A 298 -9.69 -7.87 -3.81
N ASP A 299 -9.90 -9.17 -4.01
CA ASP A 299 -9.17 -10.23 -3.29
C ASP A 299 -7.66 -10.08 -3.48
N ASP A 300 -7.22 -9.86 -4.72
CA ASP A 300 -5.80 -9.68 -5.05
C ASP A 300 -5.23 -8.42 -4.38
N ALA A 301 -6.00 -7.32 -4.40
CA ALA A 301 -5.59 -6.06 -3.77
C ALA A 301 -5.46 -6.17 -2.24
N ILE A 302 -6.39 -6.90 -1.61
CA ILE A 302 -6.38 -7.13 -0.16
C ILE A 302 -5.24 -8.05 0.21
N LEU A 303 -4.99 -9.13 -0.53
CA LEU A 303 -3.87 -10.04 -0.29
C LEU A 303 -2.51 -9.31 -0.32
N GLN A 304 -2.35 -8.33 -1.21
CA GLN A 304 -1.14 -7.49 -1.25
C GLN A 304 -1.01 -6.56 -0.04
N SER A 305 -2.12 -6.18 0.59
CA SER A 305 -2.13 -5.35 1.80
C SER A 305 -2.17 -6.18 3.09
N TRP A 306 -2.54 -7.45 3.01
CA TRP A 306 -2.75 -8.37 4.12
C TRP A 306 -2.32 -9.79 3.72
N SER A 307 -1.10 -10.20 4.11
CA SER A 307 -0.56 -11.49 3.69
C SER A 307 -1.29 -12.71 4.28
N GLU A 308 -2.03 -12.53 5.38
CA GLU A 308 -2.83 -13.58 6.03
C GLU A 308 -4.29 -13.57 5.55
N TYR A 309 -4.65 -12.74 4.55
CA TYR A 309 -5.97 -12.79 3.95
C TYR A 309 -6.17 -14.13 3.25
N HIS A 310 -7.22 -14.85 3.64
CA HIS A 310 -7.67 -16.04 2.95
C HIS A 310 -9.06 -15.76 2.39
N LYS A 311 -9.17 -15.82 1.06
CA LYS A 311 -10.43 -15.62 0.35
C LYS A 311 -11.49 -16.60 0.89
N GLY A 312 -12.60 -16.06 1.37
CA GLY A 312 -13.74 -16.87 1.81
C GLY A 312 -14.92 -16.73 0.86
N SER A 313 -15.97 -16.06 1.32
CA SER A 313 -17.20 -15.86 0.55
C SER A 313 -17.03 -14.81 -0.55
N GLN A 314 -18.06 -14.66 -1.37
CA GLN A 314 -18.08 -13.66 -2.42
C GLN A 314 -18.34 -12.28 -1.85
N TRP A 315 -17.72 -11.28 -2.47
CA TRP A 315 -18.04 -9.88 -2.23
C TRP A 315 -19.46 -9.57 -2.66
N ARG A 316 -20.23 -8.97 -1.76
CA ARG A 316 -21.59 -8.50 -2.02
C ARG A 316 -21.75 -7.06 -1.56
N PRO A 317 -22.54 -6.23 -2.26
CA PRO A 317 -22.84 -4.89 -1.79
C PRO A 317 -23.79 -4.96 -0.59
N ARG A 318 -23.60 -4.07 0.38
CA ARG A 318 -24.54 -3.90 1.50
C ARG A 318 -25.91 -3.41 1.03
N SER A 319 -26.91 -3.63 1.88
CA SER A 319 -28.27 -3.13 1.68
C SER A 319 -28.31 -1.61 1.51
N LYS A 320 -29.30 -1.12 0.74
CA LYS A 320 -29.53 0.33 0.57
C LYS A 320 -29.72 1.01 1.93
N PRO A 321 -29.13 2.21 2.15
CA PRO A 321 -28.41 3.08 1.19
C PRO A 321 -26.88 2.83 1.12
N MET A 322 -26.35 1.80 1.78
CA MET A 322 -24.90 1.59 1.94
C MET A 322 -24.25 0.75 0.82
N GLN A 323 -24.81 0.78 -0.39
CA GLN A 323 -24.34 -0.07 -1.51
C GLN A 323 -22.89 0.19 -1.95
N HIS A 324 -22.31 1.31 -1.52
CA HIS A 324 -20.89 1.65 -1.71
C HIS A 324 -19.94 0.87 -0.79
N TRP A 325 -20.47 0.20 0.23
CA TRP A 325 -19.76 -0.78 1.04
C TRP A 325 -19.95 -2.16 0.46
N LEU A 326 -18.84 -2.82 0.12
CA LEU A 326 -18.81 -4.24 -0.20
C LEU A 326 -18.43 -5.00 1.07
N GLU A 327 -19.08 -6.13 1.30
CA GLU A 327 -18.80 -7.03 2.43
C GLU A 327 -18.46 -8.43 1.92
N THR A 328 -17.59 -9.11 2.66
CA THR A 328 -17.29 -10.53 2.50
C THR A 328 -16.88 -11.13 3.84
N GLU A 329 -16.74 -12.45 3.88
CA GLU A 329 -16.13 -13.15 4.99
C GLU A 329 -14.86 -13.86 4.51
N THR A 330 -13.80 -13.85 5.30
CA THR A 330 -12.61 -14.66 5.01
C THR A 330 -12.91 -16.15 5.10
N ALA A 331 -12.04 -16.98 4.52
CA ALA A 331 -12.07 -18.40 4.81
C ALA A 331 -11.93 -18.62 6.32
N THR A 332 -12.59 -19.66 6.82
CA THR A 332 -12.53 -20.02 8.23
C THR A 332 -11.12 -20.49 8.60
N ILE A 333 -10.41 -19.69 9.39
CA ILE A 333 -9.09 -20.06 9.96
C ILE A 333 -9.31 -20.36 11.43
N GLN A 334 -8.94 -21.55 11.89
CA GLN A 334 -9.13 -21.98 13.30
C GLN A 334 -10.58 -21.91 13.82
N GLY A 335 -11.56 -22.11 12.94
CA GLY A 335 -12.98 -22.19 13.33
C GLY A 335 -13.73 -20.86 13.35
N SER A 336 -13.13 -19.75 12.91
CA SER A 336 -13.83 -18.45 12.79
C SER A 336 -13.50 -17.75 11.47
N SER A 337 -14.50 -17.20 10.79
CA SER A 337 -14.34 -16.26 9.67
C SER A 337 -14.19 -14.83 10.21
N LEU A 338 -13.57 -13.96 9.43
CA LEU A 338 -13.47 -12.53 9.70
C LEU A 338 -14.39 -11.78 8.73
N ASP A 339 -15.19 -10.84 9.24
CA ASP A 339 -16.00 -9.95 8.42
C ASP A 339 -15.09 -8.88 7.79
N VAL A 340 -15.10 -8.74 6.47
CA VAL A 340 -14.25 -7.79 5.75
C VAL A 340 -15.14 -6.86 4.95
N ASN A 341 -14.97 -5.55 5.16
CA ASN A 341 -15.75 -4.52 4.49
C ASN A 341 -14.84 -3.54 3.75
N PHE A 342 -15.18 -3.23 2.51
CA PHE A 342 -14.44 -2.28 1.67
C PHE A 342 -15.36 -1.17 1.18
N ASN A 343 -14.95 0.09 1.36
CA ASN A 343 -15.68 1.25 0.89
C ASN A 343 -15.16 1.70 -0.49
N LEU A 344 -16.01 1.56 -1.51
CA LEU A 344 -15.69 1.94 -2.89
C LEU A 344 -15.42 3.44 -3.09
N LEU A 345 -15.89 4.30 -2.19
CA LEU A 345 -15.76 5.76 -2.30
C LEU A 345 -14.53 6.31 -1.59
N THR A 346 -14.11 5.67 -0.49
CA THR A 346 -13.02 6.15 0.37
C THR A 346 -11.79 5.25 0.35
N GLY A 347 -11.86 4.05 -0.24
CA GLY A 347 -10.78 3.07 -0.15
C GLY A 347 -10.62 2.46 1.25
N GLU A 348 -11.52 2.74 2.17
CA GLU A 348 -11.47 2.24 3.54
C GLU A 348 -11.70 0.73 3.58
N LEU A 349 -10.76 0.01 4.19
CA LEU A 349 -10.84 -1.43 4.41
C LEU A 349 -10.96 -1.68 5.92
N LEU A 350 -12.04 -2.34 6.30
CA LEU A 350 -12.35 -2.71 7.68
C LEU A 350 -12.36 -4.24 7.81
N VAL A 351 -11.89 -4.74 8.96
CA VAL A 351 -12.01 -6.14 9.37
C VAL A 351 -12.72 -6.16 10.73
N ASN A 352 -13.82 -6.91 10.86
CA ASN A 352 -14.71 -6.89 12.02
C ASN A 352 -15.11 -5.47 12.45
N GLY A 353 -15.35 -4.58 11.48
CA GLY A 353 -15.71 -3.18 11.71
C GLY A 353 -14.57 -2.26 12.17
N LEU A 354 -13.33 -2.76 12.27
CA LEU A 354 -12.15 -1.97 12.64
C LEU A 354 -11.27 -1.69 11.43
N PRO A 355 -10.70 -0.48 11.30
CA PRO A 355 -9.87 -0.12 10.15
C PRO A 355 -8.54 -0.87 10.13
N LEU A 356 -7.98 -0.95 8.92
CA LEU A 356 -6.64 -1.46 8.59
C LEU A 356 -5.51 -0.62 9.24
N SER A 357 -5.52 -0.52 10.57
CA SER A 357 -4.89 0.59 11.29
C SER A 357 -3.73 0.17 12.20
N ARG A 358 -3.03 1.20 12.66
CA ARG A 358 -2.03 1.20 13.72
C ARG A 358 -2.63 0.64 15.01
N LEU A 359 -1.83 -0.05 15.81
CA LEU A 359 -2.25 -0.55 17.12
C LEU A 359 -2.80 0.59 18.01
N PRO A 360 -3.84 0.34 18.83
CA PRO A 360 -4.31 1.32 19.80
C PRO A 360 -3.16 1.81 20.70
N PRO A 361 -3.13 3.09 21.13
CA PRO A 361 -2.01 3.66 21.88
C PRO A 361 -1.66 2.91 23.18
N GLU A 362 -2.62 2.21 23.79
CA GLU A 362 -2.42 1.35 24.95
C GLU A 362 -1.48 0.17 24.68
N TYR A 363 -1.49 -0.40 23.47
CA TYR A 363 -0.56 -1.45 23.05
C TYR A 363 0.84 -0.87 22.87
N GLU A 364 0.96 0.24 22.13
CA GLU A 364 2.25 0.85 21.79
C GLU A 364 2.99 1.42 23.03
N ARG A 365 2.25 1.91 24.02
CA ARG A 365 2.82 2.39 25.29
C ARG A 365 3.21 1.26 26.23
N HIS A 366 2.74 0.04 25.99
CA HIS A 366 2.97 -1.08 26.91
C HIS A 366 4.47 -1.45 26.99
N PRO A 367 5.05 -1.71 28.18
CA PRO A 367 6.49 -1.99 28.33
C PRO A 367 6.98 -3.19 27.51
N THR A 368 6.17 -4.24 27.38
CA THR A 368 6.48 -5.41 26.53
C THR A 368 6.57 -5.03 25.06
N TYR A 369 5.71 -4.13 24.57
CA TYR A 369 5.76 -3.65 23.19
C TYR A 369 7.05 -2.91 22.94
N ARG A 370 7.34 -1.89 23.76
CA ARG A 370 8.56 -1.08 23.64
C ARG A 370 9.83 -1.90 23.75
N ARG A 371 9.84 -2.96 24.55
CA ARG A 371 10.99 -3.85 24.66
C ARG A 371 11.27 -4.67 23.40
N LEU A 372 10.23 -5.08 22.66
CA LEU A 372 10.39 -5.92 21.47
C LEU A 372 10.45 -5.14 20.17
N PHE A 373 9.62 -4.12 20.07
CA PHE A 373 9.42 -3.33 18.87
C PHE A 373 9.96 -1.90 19.04
N SER A 374 10.51 -1.53 20.21
CA SER A 374 10.99 -0.16 20.46
C SER A 374 9.88 0.87 20.16
N ASN A 375 10.16 1.87 19.34
CA ASN A 375 9.17 2.83 18.85
C ASN A 375 8.67 2.49 17.43
N THR A 376 8.91 1.26 16.95
CA THR A 376 8.40 0.82 15.66
C THR A 376 6.88 0.77 15.71
N ILE A 377 6.20 1.38 14.74
CA ILE A 377 4.76 1.22 14.54
C ILE A 377 4.53 -0.09 13.79
N LEU A 378 3.71 -0.96 14.36
CA LEU A 378 3.28 -2.17 13.67
C LEU A 378 1.95 -1.91 12.95
N TYR A 379 1.91 -2.22 11.67
CA TYR A 379 0.66 -2.32 10.95
C TYR A 379 -0.01 -3.63 11.28
N VAL A 380 -1.22 -3.54 11.82
CA VAL A 380 -1.97 -4.70 12.26
C VAL A 380 -3.32 -4.82 11.56
N MET A 381 -3.88 -6.01 11.70
CA MET A 381 -5.23 -6.41 11.36
C MET A 381 -5.88 -6.96 12.60
N PRO A 382 -7.19 -6.78 12.78
CA PRO A 382 -7.97 -7.60 13.70
C PRO A 382 -7.71 -9.09 13.47
N SER A 383 -7.49 -9.84 14.55
CA SER A 383 -7.24 -11.29 14.51
C SER A 383 -8.38 -12.05 15.19
N ASN A 384 -8.67 -13.25 14.68
CA ASN A 384 -9.60 -14.21 15.28
C ASN A 384 -8.91 -15.19 16.24
N MET A 385 -7.60 -15.07 16.46
CA MET A 385 -6.89 -15.92 17.40
C MET A 385 -7.37 -15.64 18.84
N PRO A 386 -7.82 -16.65 19.60
CA PRO A 386 -8.32 -16.44 20.96
C PRO A 386 -7.32 -15.70 21.84
N GLY A 387 -7.76 -14.59 22.43
CA GLY A 387 -6.92 -13.74 23.28
C GLY A 387 -5.92 -12.86 22.54
N MET A 388 -5.96 -12.81 21.21
CA MET A 388 -5.12 -11.96 20.35
C MET A 388 -6.01 -11.10 19.46
N GLN A 389 -6.22 -9.83 19.84
CA GLN A 389 -7.08 -8.92 19.08
C GLN A 389 -6.47 -8.49 17.75
N PHE A 390 -5.15 -8.53 17.60
CA PHE A 390 -4.44 -7.99 16.45
C PHE A 390 -3.40 -8.98 15.88
N GLY A 391 -3.16 -8.95 14.58
CA GLY A 391 -2.11 -9.67 13.86
C GLY A 391 -1.38 -8.74 12.91
N LEU A 392 -0.07 -8.87 12.73
CA LEU A 392 0.68 -8.00 11.82
C LEU A 392 0.28 -8.23 10.36
N LYS A 393 0.27 -7.15 9.55
CA LYS A 393 -0.02 -7.21 8.10
C LYS A 393 1.04 -7.99 7.31
N SER A 394 2.27 -8.04 7.83
CA SER A 394 3.41 -8.73 7.22
C SER A 394 4.13 -9.62 8.22
N LYS A 395 4.76 -10.69 7.71
CA LYS A 395 5.61 -11.57 8.51
C LYS A 395 6.85 -10.83 8.99
N VAL A 396 7.26 -11.09 10.24
CA VAL A 396 8.48 -10.54 10.83
C VAL A 396 9.49 -11.67 11.02
N ALA A 397 10.58 -11.64 10.25
CA ALA A 397 11.60 -12.70 10.25
C ALA A 397 11.02 -14.11 10.05
N GLY A 398 10.02 -14.25 9.16
CA GLY A 398 9.36 -15.53 8.85
C GLY A 398 8.26 -15.93 9.84
N TYR A 399 7.97 -15.12 10.86
CA TYR A 399 6.90 -15.38 11.83
C TYR A 399 5.66 -14.54 11.53
N THR A 400 4.49 -15.17 11.60
CA THR A 400 3.21 -14.47 11.74
C THR A 400 3.04 -14.08 13.20
N VAL A 401 2.85 -12.79 13.47
CA VAL A 401 2.86 -12.24 14.83
C VAL A 401 1.48 -11.73 15.17
N CYS A 402 0.95 -12.16 16.31
CA CYS A 402 -0.33 -11.68 16.85
C CYS A 402 -0.12 -11.04 18.23
N LEU A 403 -0.86 -9.98 18.50
CA LEU A 403 -0.86 -9.24 19.75
C LEU A 403 -2.25 -9.28 20.36
N GLY A 404 -2.30 -9.40 21.68
CA GLY A 404 -3.52 -9.21 22.43
C GLY A 404 -3.32 -8.53 23.77
N MET A 405 -4.33 -7.78 24.19
CA MET A 405 -4.39 -7.16 25.51
C MET A 405 -5.31 -8.00 26.38
N GLN A 406 -4.77 -8.49 27.50
CA GLN A 406 -5.52 -9.23 28.52
C GLN A 406 -5.45 -8.46 29.83
N ILE A 407 -6.53 -7.77 30.18
CA ILE A 407 -6.65 -6.91 31.37
C ILE A 407 -5.64 -5.74 31.30
N GLN A 408 -4.38 -5.98 31.65
CA GLN A 408 -3.27 -5.03 31.60
C GLN A 408 -2.01 -5.62 30.95
N ASP A 409 -2.04 -6.89 30.55
CA ASP A 409 -0.90 -7.56 29.93
C ASP A 409 -1.00 -7.55 28.42
N LEU A 410 0.05 -7.03 27.78
CA LEU A 410 0.29 -7.33 26.38
C LEU A 410 0.86 -8.75 26.21
N VAL A 411 0.06 -9.58 25.57
CA VAL A 411 0.40 -10.92 25.10
C VAL A 411 0.82 -10.81 23.64
N ILE A 412 1.97 -11.40 23.28
CA ILE A 412 2.43 -11.47 21.89
C ILE A 412 2.71 -12.94 21.58
N SER A 413 2.19 -13.40 20.46
CA SER A 413 2.43 -14.73 19.90
C SER A 413 3.16 -14.60 18.55
N ALA A 414 4.10 -15.50 18.29
CA ALA A 414 4.83 -15.62 17.04
C ALA A 414 4.74 -17.07 16.54
N CYS A 415 4.04 -17.28 15.43
CA CYS A 415 3.90 -18.59 14.81
C CYS A 415 4.85 -18.71 13.62
N GLY A 416 5.73 -19.71 13.65
CA GLY A 416 6.63 -20.02 12.54
C GLY A 416 5.97 -20.96 11.53
N GLU A 417 6.54 -21.06 10.33
CA GLU A 417 6.02 -21.91 9.24
C GLU A 417 6.06 -23.41 9.59
N ASN A 418 6.92 -23.80 10.52
CA ASN A 418 6.99 -25.15 11.07
C ASN A 418 5.87 -25.49 12.07
N GLY A 419 4.91 -24.57 12.30
CA GLY A 419 3.82 -24.72 13.25
C GLY A 419 4.22 -24.53 14.72
N VAL A 420 5.49 -24.19 15.00
CA VAL A 420 5.93 -23.87 16.36
C VAL A 420 5.47 -22.46 16.71
N THR A 421 4.75 -22.34 17.82
CA THR A 421 4.26 -21.06 18.32
C THR A 421 5.02 -20.66 19.57
N PHE A 422 5.51 -19.43 19.59
CA PHE A 422 6.14 -18.80 20.75
C PHE A 422 5.22 -17.75 21.33
N GLN A 423 5.06 -17.72 22.65
CA GLN A 423 4.27 -16.70 23.33
C GLN A 423 5.11 -16.01 24.41
N ILE A 424 4.94 -14.70 24.58
CA ILE A 424 5.64 -13.96 25.64
C ILE A 424 5.08 -14.33 27.00
N VAL A 425 6.01 -14.52 27.94
CA VAL A 425 5.72 -14.64 29.36
C VAL A 425 6.11 -13.32 30.05
N PRO A 426 5.19 -12.65 30.77
CA PRO A 426 5.52 -11.40 31.45
C PRO A 426 6.69 -11.54 32.43
N ALA A 427 7.65 -10.61 32.34
CA ALA A 427 8.88 -10.65 33.14
C ALA A 427 8.63 -10.72 34.66
N ARG A 428 7.56 -10.08 35.14
CA ARG A 428 7.18 -10.10 36.57
C ARG A 428 6.95 -11.50 37.14
N LEU A 429 6.59 -12.47 36.30
CA LEU A 429 6.41 -13.86 36.74
C LEU A 429 7.75 -14.50 37.15
N PHE A 430 8.87 -13.89 36.79
CA PHE A 430 10.22 -14.36 37.08
C PHE A 430 10.96 -13.54 38.15
N GLU A 431 10.40 -12.42 38.65
CA GLU A 431 11.07 -11.52 39.61
C GLU A 431 11.55 -12.22 40.90
N SER A 432 10.88 -13.30 41.31
CA SER A 432 11.26 -14.12 42.48
C SER A 432 11.90 -15.46 42.12
N LEU A 433 12.12 -15.72 40.82
CA LEU A 433 12.59 -17.00 40.29
C LEU A 433 13.96 -16.91 39.62
N LEU A 434 14.29 -15.75 39.04
CA LEU A 434 15.52 -15.53 38.27
C LEU A 434 16.25 -14.27 38.76
N PRO A 435 17.59 -14.19 38.60
CA PRO A 435 18.34 -12.97 38.82
C PRO A 435 17.79 -11.78 38.03
N GLU A 436 17.83 -10.59 38.64
CA GLU A 436 17.30 -9.35 38.06
C GLU A 436 17.85 -9.05 36.66
N SER A 437 19.13 -9.38 36.42
CA SER A 437 19.78 -9.23 35.10
C SER A 437 19.13 -10.08 34.01
N LEU A 438 18.55 -11.24 34.35
CA LEU A 438 17.83 -12.09 33.40
C LEU A 438 16.37 -11.65 33.26
N VAL A 439 15.75 -11.19 34.35
CA VAL A 439 14.36 -10.70 34.33
C VAL A 439 14.23 -9.41 33.51
N GLN A 440 15.14 -8.45 33.70
CA GLN A 440 15.11 -7.15 33.03
C GLN A 440 15.89 -7.17 31.70
N GLY A 441 16.98 -7.93 31.64
CA GLY A 441 17.87 -7.98 30.48
C GLY A 441 17.45 -8.95 29.37
N CYS A 442 16.37 -9.71 29.55
CA CYS A 442 15.88 -10.65 28.55
C CYS A 442 14.36 -10.53 28.28
N THR A 443 13.96 -10.92 27.07
CA THR A 443 12.59 -11.25 26.72
C THR A 443 12.39 -12.76 26.89
N HIS A 444 11.24 -13.13 27.47
CA HIS A 444 10.93 -14.47 27.89
C HIS A 444 9.85 -15.05 26.98
N TRP A 445 10.18 -16.14 26.30
CA TRP A 445 9.26 -16.83 25.39
C TRP A 445 8.99 -18.25 25.88
N ILE A 446 7.77 -18.71 25.67
CA ILE A 446 7.38 -20.09 25.90
C ILE A 446 7.02 -20.72 24.56
N SER A 447 7.63 -21.86 24.23
CA SER A 447 7.33 -22.61 23.02
C SER A 447 6.20 -23.59 23.27
N GLY A 448 5.25 -23.67 22.34
CA GLY A 448 4.22 -24.71 22.28
C GLY A 448 4.06 -25.23 20.85
N LEU A 449 3.69 -26.51 20.73
CA LEU A 449 3.21 -27.09 19.47
C LEU A 449 1.71 -26.79 19.33
N CYS A 450 1.23 -26.54 18.10
CA CYS A 450 -0.20 -26.48 17.79
C CYS A 450 -0.92 -27.68 18.42
N ARG A 451 -2.03 -27.43 19.13
CA ARG A 451 -2.74 -28.41 19.98
C ARG A 451 -2.93 -29.75 19.26
N GLY A 452 -2.36 -30.82 19.82
CA GLY A 452 -2.51 -32.20 19.33
C GLY A 452 -1.46 -33.19 19.85
N GLN A 453 -0.31 -32.71 20.31
CA GLN A 453 0.72 -33.53 20.97
C GLN A 453 1.14 -32.86 22.29
N ASN A 454 1.58 -33.67 23.26
CA ASN A 454 1.98 -33.21 24.59
C ASN A 454 2.93 -32.01 24.48
N PRO A 455 2.63 -30.85 25.12
CA PRO A 455 3.50 -29.70 25.03
C PRO A 455 4.79 -29.97 25.81
N GLU A 456 5.90 -30.16 25.10
CA GLU A 456 7.21 -29.91 25.70
C GLU A 456 7.34 -28.39 25.92
N LEU A 457 7.19 -27.99 27.18
CA LEU A 457 7.41 -26.60 27.60
C LEU A 457 8.90 -26.30 27.57
N VAL A 458 9.38 -25.84 26.42
CA VAL A 458 10.73 -25.32 26.28
C VAL A 458 10.67 -23.80 26.46
N GLY A 459 11.06 -23.33 27.65
CA GLY A 459 11.28 -21.91 27.90
C GLY A 459 12.49 -21.44 27.12
N SER A 460 12.33 -20.36 26.35
CA SER A 460 13.44 -19.73 25.61
C SER A 460 13.67 -18.30 26.06
N PHE A 461 14.95 -17.95 26.30
CA PHE A 461 15.36 -16.60 26.71
C PHE A 461 16.09 -15.90 25.57
N ALA A 462 15.90 -14.59 25.44
CA ALA A 462 16.70 -13.80 24.52
C ALA A 462 17.06 -12.43 25.08
N ARG A 463 18.30 -11.98 24.88
CA ARG A 463 18.78 -10.69 25.39
C ARG A 463 17.98 -9.53 24.80
N ALA A 464 17.64 -8.57 25.66
CA ALA A 464 16.90 -7.36 25.33
C ALA A 464 17.65 -6.43 24.34
N SER A 465 18.97 -6.60 24.16
CA SER A 465 19.77 -5.80 23.24
C SER A 465 19.67 -6.22 21.76
N GLY A 466 18.76 -7.14 21.41
CA GLY A 466 18.57 -7.63 20.04
C GLY A 466 17.24 -7.21 19.43
N ARG A 467 17.26 -6.68 18.20
CA ARG A 467 16.06 -6.55 17.33
C ARG A 467 15.36 -7.92 17.24
N TRP A 468 14.03 -7.95 17.06
CA TRP A 468 13.15 -9.14 16.98
C TRP A 468 13.80 -10.45 16.49
N SER A 469 14.57 -10.41 15.40
CA SER A 469 15.24 -11.59 14.81
C SER A 469 16.26 -12.28 15.72
N ARG A 470 16.83 -11.56 16.69
CA ARG A 470 17.71 -12.10 17.74
C ARG A 470 16.96 -12.44 19.03
N ALA A 471 15.65 -12.19 19.09
CA ALA A 471 14.85 -12.34 20.31
C ALA A 471 14.06 -13.66 20.38
N VAL A 472 13.81 -14.31 19.24
CA VAL A 472 13.02 -15.55 19.19
C VAL A 472 13.95 -16.76 19.23
N GLY A 473 13.81 -17.61 20.25
CA GLY A 473 14.45 -18.94 20.30
C GLY A 473 15.96 -19.00 20.55
N THR A 474 16.62 -17.88 20.91
CA THR A 474 18.10 -17.81 21.01
C THR A 474 18.73 -18.51 22.21
N TYR A 475 17.94 -18.99 23.17
CA TYR A 475 18.46 -19.77 24.30
C TYR A 475 17.42 -20.80 24.72
N ARG A 476 17.66 -22.10 24.49
CA ARG A 476 16.79 -23.17 24.99
C ARG A 476 17.24 -23.61 26.38
N ALA A 477 16.35 -23.58 27.36
CA ALA A 477 16.56 -24.40 28.55
C ALA A 477 16.53 -25.88 28.14
N PRO A 478 17.44 -26.75 28.62
CA PRO A 478 17.43 -28.16 28.26
C PRO A 478 16.09 -28.82 28.66
N PRO A 479 15.61 -29.82 27.90
CA PRO A 479 14.38 -30.53 28.23
C PRO A 479 14.50 -31.17 29.61
N PHE A 480 13.42 -31.08 30.39
CA PHE A 480 13.37 -31.61 31.75
C PHE A 480 13.20 -33.14 31.68
N ASN A 481 14.31 -33.88 31.65
CA ASN A 481 14.31 -35.33 31.83
C ASN A 481 14.38 -35.65 33.32
N ALA A 482 13.35 -36.32 33.85
CA ALA A 482 13.24 -36.63 35.27
C ALA A 482 14.26 -37.66 35.79
N ASP A 483 15.00 -38.36 34.90
CA ASP A 483 15.77 -39.56 35.27
C ASP A 483 17.27 -39.57 34.91
N SER A 484 17.88 -38.50 34.40
CA SER A 484 19.31 -38.54 34.04
C SER A 484 20.22 -37.89 35.09
N LYS A 485 20.80 -38.71 35.98
CA LYS A 485 22.03 -38.39 36.71
C LYS A 485 23.24 -38.60 35.80
N GLU A 486 23.59 -37.64 34.97
CA GLU A 486 24.95 -37.53 34.43
C GLU A 486 25.19 -36.14 33.82
N ALA A 487 26.14 -35.41 34.39
CA ALA A 487 26.57 -34.10 33.93
C ALA A 487 27.87 -34.25 33.13
N GLY A 488 27.81 -34.01 31.82
CA GLY A 488 28.97 -33.77 30.94
C GLY A 488 29.09 -32.28 30.58
N PRO A 489 30.30 -31.77 30.27
CA PRO A 489 30.70 -30.43 30.67
C PRO A 489 30.51 -29.39 29.55
N CYS A 490 29.85 -28.27 29.86
CA CYS A 490 30.05 -27.02 29.15
C CYS A 490 29.75 -25.83 30.07
N GLY A 491 30.78 -25.01 30.33
CA GLY A 491 30.66 -23.65 30.88
C GLY A 491 30.49 -23.56 32.40
N ARG A 492 31.60 -23.62 33.15
CA ARG A 492 31.63 -23.24 34.57
C ARG A 492 31.17 -21.79 34.78
N PRO A 493 30.21 -21.49 35.66
CA PRO A 493 30.13 -20.20 36.33
C PRO A 493 31.22 -20.14 37.42
N ARG A 494 31.79 -18.95 37.64
CA ARG A 494 32.88 -18.70 38.62
C ARG A 494 32.46 -18.76 40.11
N ASN A 495 31.35 -19.40 40.47
CA ASN A 495 30.98 -19.59 41.88
C ASN A 495 30.12 -20.85 42.09
N PRO A 496 30.46 -21.78 43.02
CA PRO A 496 29.75 -23.05 43.18
C PRO A 496 28.46 -23.00 44.03
N SER A 497 27.97 -21.82 44.45
CA SER A 497 26.91 -21.71 45.47
C SER A 497 25.47 -21.57 44.96
N ASN A 498 25.21 -21.52 43.64
CA ASN A 498 23.87 -21.26 43.08
C ASN A 498 23.33 -22.36 42.15
N ALA A 499 23.49 -23.64 42.52
CA ALA A 499 22.72 -24.71 41.90
C ALA A 499 21.33 -24.80 42.54
N PHE A 500 20.31 -24.16 41.96
CA PHE A 500 18.93 -24.25 42.43
C PHE A 500 18.13 -25.30 41.63
N PRO A 501 17.42 -26.24 42.29
CA PRO A 501 16.61 -27.24 41.62
C PRO A 501 15.27 -26.64 41.15
N LEU A 502 15.06 -26.58 39.83
CA LEU A 502 13.84 -26.11 39.17
C LEU A 502 12.60 -27.01 39.35
N SER A 503 12.70 -28.09 40.15
CA SER A 503 11.78 -29.24 40.07
C SER A 503 10.35 -29.03 40.59
N LYS A 504 10.12 -28.09 41.53
CA LYS A 504 8.77 -27.87 42.10
C LYS A 504 8.03 -26.63 41.59
N LYS A 505 8.73 -25.65 41.00
CA LYS A 505 8.11 -24.38 40.57
C LYS A 505 7.71 -24.35 39.08
N ALA A 506 8.26 -25.22 38.24
CA ALA A 506 7.82 -25.37 36.84
C ALA A 506 6.36 -25.88 36.70
N LEU A 507 5.88 -26.64 37.69
CA LEU A 507 4.48 -27.09 37.80
C LEU A 507 3.46 -25.94 38.02
N LEU A 508 3.91 -24.79 38.54
CA LEU A 508 3.05 -23.60 38.69
C LEU A 508 2.85 -22.87 37.36
N LEU A 509 3.88 -22.83 36.50
CA LEU A 509 3.79 -22.25 35.16
C LEU A 509 2.90 -23.10 34.23
N THR A 510 2.98 -24.44 34.31
CA THR A 510 2.07 -25.34 33.57
C THR A 510 0.62 -25.23 34.03
N GLY A 511 0.38 -25.04 35.34
CA GLY A 511 -0.96 -24.82 35.91
C GLY A 511 -1.60 -23.50 35.48
N PHE A 512 -0.79 -22.44 35.30
CA PHE A 512 -1.27 -21.12 34.84
C PHE A 512 -1.57 -21.11 33.33
N VAL A 513 -0.75 -21.80 32.52
CA VAL A 513 -0.97 -21.94 31.06
C VAL A 513 -2.15 -22.87 30.75
N ARG A 514 -2.44 -23.88 31.60
CA ARG A 514 -3.63 -24.73 31.44
C ARG A 514 -4.95 -24.10 31.91
N LYS A 515 -4.90 -23.03 32.71
CA LYS A 515 -6.07 -22.31 33.23
C LYS A 515 -6.40 -21.00 32.50
N ARG A 516 -5.62 -20.62 31.47
CA ARG A 516 -5.85 -19.44 30.64
C ARG A 516 -6.40 -19.80 29.27
#